data_AF-B3VSE2-F1
#
_entry.id   AF-B3VSE2-F1
#
_cell.length_a   1.000
_cell.length_b   1.000
_cell.length_c   1.000
_cell.angle_alpha   90.00
_cell.angle_beta   90.00
_cell.angle_gamma   90.00
#
_symmetry.space_group_name_H-M   'P 1'
#
loop_
_entity.id
_entity.type
_entity.pdbx_description
1 polymer ?
#
loop_
_entity_poly.entity_id
_entity_poly.type
_entity_poly.pdbx_seq_one_letter_code
_entity_poly.pdbx_strand_id
1 'polypeptide(L)'
;GANYQAYRFGLFYIPFFFIFAAAVIIVALTSRYTYQVLHSGVSNMLDRHAKYQFKLINYIVVFLICWVFAVVNRILNAFNIYPYATNLLHTYLSISHGFFASIVFIIN
;
A
#
# COMPACT_ATOMS: atom_id res chain seq x y z
N GLY A 1 20.52 -20.31 -0.08
CA GLY A 1 19.66 -19.14 -0.38
C GLY A 1 20.36 -17.96 -1.05
N ALA A 2 21.70 -17.87 -1.03
CA ALA A 2 22.46 -16.75 -1.59
C ALA A 2 22.72 -16.81 -3.11
N ASN A 3 22.59 -17.99 -3.73
CA ASN A 3 23.02 -18.23 -5.12
C ASN A 3 22.00 -17.82 -6.19
N TYR A 4 20.84 -17.26 -5.82
CA TYR A 4 19.76 -16.91 -6.75
C TYR A 4 19.17 -15.52 -6.48
N GLN A 5 20.03 -14.55 -6.14
CA GLN A 5 19.57 -13.18 -5.86
C GLN A 5 18.82 -12.56 -7.05
N ALA A 6 19.34 -12.70 -8.27
CA ALA A 6 18.70 -12.19 -9.48
C ALA A 6 17.32 -12.81 -9.74
N TYR A 7 17.18 -14.12 -9.51
CA TYR A 7 15.91 -14.83 -9.69
C TYR A 7 14.86 -14.37 -8.66
N ARG A 8 15.26 -14.19 -7.40
CA ARG A 8 14.38 -13.64 -6.35
C ARG A 8 13.96 -12.21 -6.64
N PHE A 9 14.88 -11.39 -7.16
CA PHE A 9 14.61 -10.01 -7.54
C PHE A 9 13.58 -9.95 -8.68
N GLY A 10 13.80 -10.75 -9.72
CA GLY A 10 12.93 -10.81 -10.90
C GLY A 10 11.51 -11.32 -10.58
N LEU A 11 11.39 -12.41 -9.83
CA LEU A 11 10.10 -13.03 -9.58
C LEU A 11 9.28 -12.38 -8.48
N PHE A 12 9.93 -11.85 -7.43
CA PHE A 12 9.20 -11.37 -6.26
C PHE A 12 9.27 -9.86 -6.11
N TYR A 13 10.39 -9.21 -6.43
CA TYR A 13 10.53 -7.79 -6.14
C TYR A 13 9.95 -6.94 -7.26
N ILE A 14 10.20 -7.26 -8.54
CA ILE A 14 9.65 -6.50 -9.67
C ILE A 14 8.12 -6.48 -9.68
N PRO A 15 7.40 -7.62 -9.59
CA PRO A 15 5.93 -7.60 -9.55
C PRO A 15 5.41 -6.86 -8.33
N PHE A 16 6.09 -6.98 -7.18
CA PHE A 16 5.72 -6.28 -5.97
C PHE A 16 5.87 -4.75 -6.10
N PHE A 17 6.94 -4.25 -6.71
CA PHE A 17 7.08 -2.81 -7.01
C PHE A 17 5.98 -2.32 -7.94
N PHE A 18 5.60 -3.13 -8.94
CA PHE A 18 4.51 -2.79 -9.85
C PHE A 18 3.17 -2.67 -9.11
N ILE A 19 2.84 -3.64 -8.24
CA ILE A 19 1.63 -3.60 -7.40
C ILE A 19 1.65 -2.38 -6.47
N PHE A 20 2.78 -2.10 -5.83
CA PHE A 20 2.92 -0.95 -4.94
C PHE A 20 2.73 0.38 -5.69
N ALA A 21 3.36 0.53 -6.86
CA ALA A 21 3.20 1.72 -7.70
C ALA A 21 1.76 1.88 -8.20
N ALA A 22 1.13 0.79 -8.66
CA ALA A 22 -0.27 0.79 -9.06
C ALA A 22 -1.20 1.20 -7.91
N ALA A 23 -0.94 0.73 -6.69
CA ALA A 23 -1.70 1.10 -5.51
C ALA A 23 -1.61 2.61 -5.20
N VAL A 24 -0.42 3.21 -5.32
CA VAL A 24 -0.23 4.67 -5.17
C VAL A 24 -1.05 5.44 -6.21
N ILE A 25 -0.98 5.02 -7.48
CA ILE A 25 -1.71 5.68 -8.58
C ILE A 25 -3.22 5.58 -8.35
N ILE A 26 -3.72 4.40 -7.97
CA ILE A 26 -5.15 4.19 -7.70
C ILE A 26 -5.61 5.08 -6.54
N VAL A 27 -4.87 5.17 -5.44
CA VAL A 27 -5.23 6.06 -4.32
C VAL A 27 -5.31 7.51 -4.78
N ALA A 28 -4.35 7.98 -5.56
CA ALA A 28 -4.34 9.35 -6.06
C ALA A 28 -5.55 9.64 -6.98
N LEU A 29 -5.83 8.74 -7.93
CA LEU A 29 -6.97 8.87 -8.84
C LEU A 29 -8.30 8.84 -8.10
N THR A 30 -8.48 7.88 -7.19
CA THR A 30 -9.70 7.73 -6.40
C THR A 30 -9.92 8.94 -5.50
N SER A 31 -8.87 9.45 -4.83
CA SER A 31 -8.96 10.65 -4.00
C SER A 31 -9.35 11.88 -4.81
N ARG A 32 -8.76 12.05 -6.01
CA ARG A 32 -9.12 13.14 -6.93
C ARG A 32 -10.57 13.04 -7.38
N TYR A 33 -11.03 11.84 -7.73
CA TYR A 33 -12.41 11.60 -8.12
C TYR A 33 -13.39 11.90 -6.97
N THR A 34 -13.10 11.39 -5.77
CA THR A 34 -13.92 11.67 -4.57
C THR A 34 -14.01 13.17 -4.29
N TYR A 35 -12.90 13.90 -4.40
CA TYR A 35 -12.88 15.35 -4.24
C TYR A 35 -13.79 16.06 -5.28
N GLN A 36 -13.70 15.68 -6.54
CA GLN A 36 -14.55 16.25 -7.60
C GLN A 36 -16.05 15.97 -7.37
N VAL A 37 -16.41 14.76 -6.95
CA VAL A 37 -17.81 14.40 -6.67
C VAL A 37 -18.35 15.18 -5.47
N LEU A 38 -17.57 15.33 -4.41
CA LEU A 38 -17.95 16.11 -3.23
C LEU A 38 -18.16 17.59 -3.57
N HIS A 39 -17.28 18.19 -4.38
CA HIS A 39 -17.33 19.62 -4.68
C HIS A 39 -18.35 20.00 -5.76
N SER A 40 -18.73 19.07 -6.63
CA SER A 40 -19.67 19.32 -7.72
C SER A 40 -21.15 19.24 -7.28
N GLY A 41 -21.45 18.67 -6.11
CA GLY A 41 -22.80 18.66 -5.54
C GLY A 41 -23.83 17.81 -6.31
N VAL A 42 -23.39 16.96 -7.25
CA VAL A 42 -24.26 16.33 -8.27
C VAL A 42 -25.00 15.06 -7.80
N SER A 43 -24.73 14.52 -6.60
CA SER A 43 -25.24 13.19 -6.23
C SER A 43 -26.33 13.20 -5.14
N ASN A 44 -27.50 12.64 -5.45
CA ASN A 44 -28.56 12.32 -4.48
C ASN A 44 -28.19 11.14 -3.55
N MET A 45 -27.05 10.47 -3.76
CA MET A 45 -26.49 9.39 -2.93
C MET A 45 -25.03 9.65 -2.51
N LEU A 46 -24.64 10.93 -2.46
CA LEU A 46 -23.27 11.38 -2.27
C LEU A 46 -22.66 10.82 -0.99
N ASP A 47 -23.45 10.75 0.08
CA ASP A 47 -23.03 10.30 1.40
C ASP A 47 -22.65 8.81 1.42
N ARG A 48 -23.45 7.97 0.73
CA ARG A 48 -23.18 6.52 0.63
C ARG A 48 -21.95 6.26 -0.26
N HIS A 49 -21.83 6.95 -1.39
CA HIS A 49 -20.66 6.83 -2.27
C HIS A 49 -19.38 7.30 -1.59
N ALA A 50 -19.42 8.46 -0.91
CA ALA A 50 -18.29 8.99 -0.16
C ALA A 50 -17.83 8.00 0.91
N LYS A 51 -18.75 7.40 1.66
CA LYS A 51 -18.42 6.42 2.71
C LYS A 51 -17.64 5.21 2.16
N TYR A 52 -18.10 4.59 1.07
CA TYR A 52 -17.42 3.43 0.48
C TYR A 52 -16.08 3.80 -0.18
N GLN A 53 -16.02 4.94 -0.86
CA GLN A 53 -14.77 5.42 -1.47
C GLN A 53 -13.72 5.73 -0.40
N PHE A 54 -14.11 6.37 0.71
CA PHE A 54 -13.21 6.65 1.82
C PHE A 54 -12.70 5.37 2.48
N LYS A 55 -13.57 4.35 2.62
CA LYS A 55 -13.19 3.02 3.12
C LYS A 55 -12.14 2.36 2.24
N LEU A 56 -12.33 2.42 0.92
CA LEU A 56 -11.39 1.87 -0.07
C LEU A 56 -10.05 2.60 -0.03
N ILE A 57 -10.06 3.94 -0.01
CA ILE A 57 -8.84 4.76 0.07
C ILE A 57 -8.06 4.41 1.34
N ASN A 58 -8.71 4.40 2.51
CA ASN A 58 -8.05 4.10 3.77
C ASN A 58 -7.42 2.70 3.79
N TYR A 59 -8.10 1.71 3.20
CA TYR A 59 -7.56 0.36 3.08
C TYR A 59 -6.25 0.35 2.28
N ILE A 60 -6.23 1.03 1.12
CA ILE A 60 -5.03 1.08 0.29
C ILE A 60 -3.92 1.92 0.95
N VAL A 61 -4.26 2.98 1.69
CA VAL A 61 -3.28 3.76 2.48
C VAL A 61 -2.61 2.90 3.55
N VAL A 62 -3.36 2.07 4.28
CA VAL A 62 -2.79 1.12 5.25
C VAL A 62 -1.86 0.14 4.55
N PHE A 63 -2.25 -0.38 3.38
CA PHE A 63 -1.38 -1.22 2.57
C PHE A 63 -0.06 -0.49 2.25
N LEU A 64 -0.11 0.75 1.74
CA LEU A 64 1.09 1.52 1.41
C LEU A 64 2.02 1.72 2.62
N ILE A 65 1.47 2.08 3.78
CA ILE A 65 2.24 2.30 5.01
C ILE A 65 2.90 1.00 5.49
N CYS A 66 2.17 -0.11 5.50
CA CYS A 66 2.71 -1.38 5.98
C CYS A 66 3.82 -1.91 5.06
N TRP A 67 3.69 -1.67 3.76
CA TRP A 67 4.56 -2.25 2.75
C TRP A 67 5.72 -1.33 2.31
N VAL A 68 5.72 -0.05 2.69
CA VAL A 68 6.83 0.88 2.34
C VAL A 68 8.18 0.39 2.88
N PHE A 69 8.22 -0.20 4.07
CA PHE A 69 9.46 -0.73 4.64
C PHE A 69 9.94 -1.98 3.90
N ALA A 70 9.02 -2.79 3.36
CA ALA A 70 9.37 -3.90 2.49
C ALA A 70 10.02 -3.38 1.19
N VAL A 71 9.40 -2.37 0.55
CA VAL A 71 9.93 -1.70 -0.66
C VAL A 71 11.33 -1.15 -0.40
N VAL A 72 11.50 -0.34 0.64
CA VAL A 72 12.80 0.26 1.01
C VAL A 72 13.83 -0.81 1.31
N ASN A 73 13.47 -1.84 2.08
CA ASN A 73 14.37 -2.95 2.39
C ASN A 73 14.83 -3.69 1.12
N ARG A 74 13.96 -3.89 0.13
CA ARG A 74 14.34 -4.52 -1.15
C ARG A 74 15.26 -3.64 -1.99
N ILE A 75 15.05 -2.31 -1.99
CA ILE A 75 15.96 -1.36 -2.64
C ILE A 75 17.34 -1.42 -1.99
N LEU A 76 17.42 -1.35 -0.66
CA LEU A 76 18.69 -1.40 0.07
C LEU A 76 19.41 -2.74 -0.12
N ASN A 77 18.67 -3.84 -0.13
CA ASN A 77 19.22 -5.16 -0.44
C ASN A 77 19.81 -5.24 -1.85
N ALA A 78 19.27 -4.48 -2.83
CA ALA A 78 19.82 -4.42 -4.19
C ALA A 78 21.20 -3.73 -4.23
N PHE A 79 21.44 -2.81 -3.29
CA PHE A 79 22.74 -2.16 -3.08
C PHE A 79 23.65 -2.92 -2.10
N ASN A 80 23.31 -4.16 -1.73
CA ASN A 80 24.02 -4.97 -0.72
C ASN A 80 24.08 -4.32 0.69
N ILE A 81 23.10 -3.46 1.02
CA ILE A 81 22.97 -2.84 2.34
C ILE A 81 21.87 -3.57 3.11
N TYR A 82 22.22 -4.14 4.26
CA TYR A 82 21.32 -4.98 5.08
C TYR A 82 21.03 -4.35 6.45
N PRO A 83 20.32 -3.21 6.53
CA PRO A 83 20.05 -2.57 7.80
C PRO A 83 19.10 -3.42 8.65
N TYR A 84 19.47 -3.64 9.92
CA TYR A 84 18.66 -4.41 10.86
C TYR A 84 17.28 -3.77 11.10
N ALA A 85 17.25 -2.45 11.30
CA ALA A 85 16.01 -1.72 11.59
C ALA A 85 14.96 -1.88 10.47
N THR A 86 15.36 -1.74 9.20
CA THR A 86 14.43 -1.87 8.07
C THR A 86 13.94 -3.30 7.88
N ASN A 87 14.79 -4.30 8.15
CA ASN A 87 14.37 -5.71 8.12
C ASN A 87 13.35 -6.01 9.22
N LEU A 88 13.60 -5.55 10.46
CA LEU A 88 12.67 -5.72 11.58
C LEU A 88 11.32 -5.06 11.28
N LEU A 89 11.33 -3.81 10.81
CA LEU A 89 10.13 -3.05 10.47
C LEU A 89 9.34 -3.68 9.32
N HIS A 90 10.04 -4.16 8.27
CA HIS A 90 9.42 -4.91 7.19
C HIS A 90 8.72 -6.17 7.73
N THR A 91 9.40 -6.99 8.53
CA THR A 91 8.80 -8.23 9.05
C THR A 91 7.60 -7.94 9.93
N TYR A 92 7.72 -6.97 10.84
CA TYR A 92 6.63 -6.59 11.74
C TYR A 92 5.42 -6.06 10.98
N LEU A 93 5.60 -5.05 10.12
CA LEU A 93 4.50 -4.39 9.43
C LEU A 93 3.84 -5.25 8.36
N SER A 94 4.59 -6.17 7.72
CA SER A 94 4.00 -7.13 6.79
C SER A 94 3.03 -8.10 7.49
N ILE A 95 3.33 -8.52 8.73
CA ILE A 95 2.43 -9.39 9.50
C ILE A 95 1.26 -8.56 10.06
N SER A 96 1.54 -7.37 10.58
CA SER A 96 0.53 -6.48 11.15
C SER A 96 -0.41 -5.86 10.11
N HIS A 97 -0.10 -5.94 8.82
CA HIS A 97 -0.95 -5.42 7.75
C HIS A 97 -2.38 -5.93 7.84
N GLY A 98 -2.57 -7.25 8.02
CA GLY A 98 -3.91 -7.84 8.11
C GLY A 98 -4.71 -7.31 9.31
N PHE A 99 -4.03 -7.05 10.43
CA PHE A 99 -4.65 -6.46 11.62
C PHE A 99 -5.08 -5.01 11.37
N PHE A 100 -4.17 -4.16 10.87
CA PHE A 100 -4.50 -2.76 10.59
C PHE A 100 -5.56 -2.60 9.50
N ALA A 101 -5.52 -3.45 8.47
CA ALA A 101 -6.52 -3.49 7.41
C ALA A 101 -7.91 -3.84 7.97
N SER A 102 -7.98 -4.80 8.90
CA SER A 102 -9.23 -5.19 9.56
C SER A 102 -9.78 -4.07 10.44
N ILE A 103 -8.91 -3.37 11.18
CA ILE A 103 -9.30 -2.21 12.00
C ILE A 103 -9.94 -1.12 11.14
N VAL A 104 -9.30 -0.75 10.03
CA VAL A 104 -9.84 0.28 9.12
C VAL A 104 -11.18 -0.13 8.51
N PHE A 105 -11.41 -1.43 8.33
CA PHE A 105 -12.68 -1.95 7.87
C PHE A 105 -13.78 -1.92 8.94
N ILE A 106 -13.45 -2.08 10.21
CA ILE A 106 -14.43 -2.12 11.32
C ILE A 106 -14.78 -0.72 11.82
N ILE A 107 -13.80 0.19 11.91
CA ILE A 107 -13.99 1.52 12.51
C ILE A 107 -14.71 2.52 11.57
N ASN A 108 -14.81 2.24 10.27
CA ASN A 108 -15.55 3.04 9.26
C ASN A 108 -16.87 2.40 8.81
#